data_AF-A0A5N6T504-F1
#
_entry.id   AF-A0A5N6T504-F1
#
_cell.length_a   1.000
_cell.length_b   1.000
_cell.length_c   1.000
_cell.angle_alpha   90.00
_cell.angle_beta   90.00
_cell.angle_gamma   90.00
#
_symmetry.space_group_name_H-M   'P 1'
#
loop_
_entity.id
_entity.type
_entity.pdbx_description
1 polymer ?
#
loop_
_entity_poly.entity_id
_entity_poly.type
_entity_poly.pdbx_seq_one_letter_code
_entity_poly.pdbx_strand_id
1 'polypeptide(L)'
;MSKVLEITSKKVVGGHTREAWGIFSSWASGGKMTVKPETKNSEIPPIIHCVRHREGFHDVGDDCYAIPEPRLTPTGESQCESLRKGAFFDQSKVSLIISAPTCGTLQIASLVFQTVLASTLKSQRIIAFPDAQGMSSDPCDNESDPDILPRIVEQEKWPVELSLVKEAWKPL
;
A
#
# COMPACT_ATOMS: atom_id res chain seq x y z
N MET A 1 6.96 0.49 -18.07
CA MET A 1 7.32 -0.20 -16.82
C MET A 1 6.70 0.58 -15.66
N SER A 2 5.62 0.10 -15.05
CA SER A 2 4.80 0.90 -14.12
C SER A 2 5.18 0.64 -12.66
N LYS A 3 5.81 1.62 -12.02
CA LYS A 3 6.42 1.56 -10.69
C LYS A 3 5.42 1.81 -9.54
N VAL A 4 5.47 0.90 -8.55
CA VAL A 4 5.19 1.01 -7.10
C VAL A 4 3.78 1.29 -6.57
N LEU A 5 3.30 0.34 -5.77
CA LEU A 5 2.22 0.42 -4.78
C LEU A 5 2.77 0.92 -3.43
N GLU A 6 2.17 1.94 -2.84
CA GLU A 6 2.43 2.38 -1.47
C GLU A 6 1.17 2.12 -0.62
N ILE A 7 1.25 1.21 0.35
CA ILE A 7 0.18 0.93 1.30
C ILE A 7 0.41 1.79 2.55
N THR A 8 -0.23 2.97 2.61
CA THR A 8 -0.29 3.77 3.84
C THR A 8 -1.66 3.62 4.50
N SER A 9 -1.67 3.24 5.77
CA SER A 9 -2.86 3.39 6.61
C SER A 9 -3.03 4.87 6.95
N LYS A 10 -4.09 5.52 6.44
CA LYS A 10 -4.46 6.88 6.83
C LYS A 10 -5.68 6.83 7.75
N LYS A 11 -5.49 7.19 9.02
CA LYS A 11 -6.57 7.42 10.00
C LYS A 11 -7.35 8.66 9.56
N VAL A 12 -8.65 8.52 9.30
CA VAL A 12 -9.54 9.66 9.08
C VAL A 12 -10.12 10.05 10.44
N VAL A 13 -9.60 11.14 11.00
CA VAL A 13 -10.19 11.77 12.19
C VAL A 13 -11.04 12.95 11.71
N GLY A 14 -12.36 12.75 11.64
CA GLY A 14 -13.38 13.81 11.61
C GLY A 14 -13.46 14.74 10.38
N GLY A 15 -14.62 14.74 9.71
CA GLY A 15 -15.16 15.92 9.01
C GLY A 15 -14.84 16.08 7.52
N HIS A 16 -15.85 15.83 6.67
CA HIS A 16 -16.11 16.36 5.32
C HIS A 16 -14.95 16.98 4.51
N THR A 17 -14.64 16.38 3.35
CA THR A 17 -14.08 17.10 2.20
C THR A 17 -14.74 16.65 0.90
N ARG A 18 -15.57 17.53 0.32
CA ARG A 18 -15.86 17.58 -1.13
C ARG A 18 -14.85 18.52 -1.74
N GLU A 19 -14.13 18.12 -2.79
CA GLU A 19 -13.43 19.07 -3.65
C GLU A 19 -13.66 18.75 -5.13
N ALA A 20 -14.24 19.73 -5.81
CA ALA A 20 -14.35 19.82 -7.26
C ALA A 20 -13.24 20.75 -7.75
N TRP A 21 -12.63 20.44 -8.89
CA TRP A 21 -11.77 21.38 -9.62
C TRP A 21 -12.20 21.43 -11.08
N GLY A 22 -12.83 22.55 -11.45
CA GLY A 22 -13.15 22.91 -12.82
C GLY A 22 -11.99 23.68 -13.47
N ILE A 23 -11.91 23.62 -14.80
CA ILE A 23 -10.95 24.38 -15.60
C ILE A 23 -11.73 25.38 -16.46
N PHE A 24 -11.55 26.67 -16.19
CA PHE A 24 -11.92 27.77 -17.08
C PHE A 24 -10.84 27.95 -18.14
N SER A 25 -11.23 28.19 -19.39
CA SER A 25 -10.38 28.92 -20.34
C SER A 25 -11.23 29.86 -21.19
N SER A 26 -10.95 31.15 -21.04
CA SER A 26 -11.39 32.23 -21.95
C SER A 26 -10.43 32.27 -23.14
N TRP A 27 -10.96 32.39 -24.36
CA TRP A 27 -10.20 32.47 -25.61
C TRP A 27 -10.32 33.88 -26.21
N ALA A 28 -9.18 34.55 -26.42
CA ALA A 28 -9.07 35.70 -27.32
C ALA A 28 -8.05 35.41 -28.44
N SER A 29 -8.58 35.39 -29.66
CA SER A 29 -7.97 35.74 -30.96
C SER A 29 -6.52 35.35 -31.31
N GLY A 30 -6.41 34.40 -32.25
CA GLY A 30 -5.78 34.67 -33.55
C GLY A 30 -4.25 34.62 -33.67
N GLY A 31 -3.69 33.42 -33.79
CA GLY A 31 -2.32 33.21 -34.30
C GLY A 31 -2.10 31.73 -34.67
N LYS A 32 -1.83 31.44 -35.96
CA LYS A 32 -1.62 30.07 -36.45
C LYS A 32 -0.15 29.69 -36.25
N MET A 33 0.15 28.94 -35.17
CA MET A 33 1.45 28.28 -34.99
C MET A 33 1.36 26.86 -35.55
N THR A 34 2.08 26.59 -36.64
CA THR A 34 2.33 25.23 -37.13
C THR A 34 3.37 24.57 -36.24
N VAL A 35 2.90 23.85 -35.22
CA VAL A 35 3.73 22.98 -34.39
C VAL A 35 4.09 21.75 -35.23
N LYS A 36 5.38 21.56 -35.55
CA LYS A 36 5.88 20.27 -36.07
C LYS A 36 5.53 19.20 -35.04
N PRO A 37 5.00 18.03 -35.42
CA PRO A 37 4.74 16.96 -34.47
C PRO A 37 6.08 16.47 -33.92
N GLU A 38 6.48 17.04 -32.80
CA GLU A 38 7.45 16.44 -31.91
C GLU A 38 6.84 15.10 -31.51
N THR A 39 7.52 14.00 -31.83
CA THR A 39 7.12 12.67 -31.37
C THR A 39 7.23 12.67 -29.85
N LYS A 40 6.18 13.13 -29.17
CA LYS A 40 5.99 12.87 -27.75
C LYS A 40 6.00 11.37 -27.63
N ASN A 41 7.09 10.83 -27.09
CA ASN A 41 7.10 9.47 -26.58
C ASN A 41 5.97 9.44 -25.55
N SER A 42 4.83 8.85 -25.93
CA SER A 42 3.64 8.80 -25.09
C SER A 42 3.88 7.71 -24.04
N GLU A 43 4.85 7.94 -23.17
CA GLU A 43 5.08 7.06 -22.03
C GLU A 43 3.90 7.24 -21.08
N ILE A 44 3.16 6.15 -20.89
CA ILE A 44 2.06 6.11 -19.94
C ILE A 44 2.65 6.44 -18.56
N PRO A 45 2.13 7.46 -17.85
CA PRO A 45 2.64 7.80 -16.53
C PRO A 45 2.45 6.61 -15.59
N PRO A 46 3.36 6.41 -14.61
CA PRO A 46 3.20 5.35 -13.63
C PRO A 46 1.92 5.58 -12.81
N ILE A 47 1.25 4.48 -12.46
CA ILE A 47 0.04 4.49 -11.64
C ILE A 47 0.44 4.00 -10.25
N ILE A 48 0.14 4.81 -9.24
CA ILE A 48 0.29 4.47 -7.83
C ILE A 48 -1.08 4.08 -7.31
N HIS A 49 -1.19 2.88 -6.74
CA HIS A 49 -2.36 2.47 -6.01
C HIS A 49 -2.06 2.54 -4.51
N CYS A 50 -3.00 3.10 -3.73
CA CYS A 50 -2.92 3.11 -2.28
C CYS A 50 -4.01 2.22 -1.70
N VAL A 51 -3.62 1.24 -0.88
CA VAL A 51 -4.56 0.31 -0.24
C VAL A 51 -4.61 0.64 1.24
N ARG A 52 -5.79 0.96 1.75
CA ARG A 52 -6.02 1.13 3.19
C ARG A 52 -5.99 -0.22 3.90
N HIS A 53 -5.64 -0.23 5.19
CA HIS A 53 -5.81 -1.37 6.09
C HIS A 53 -7.21 -2.01 5.96
N ARG A 54 -7.27 -3.31 6.23
CA ARG A 54 -8.49 -4.10 6.38
C ARG A 54 -8.76 -4.34 7.86
N GLU A 55 -9.94 -4.86 8.16
CA GLU A 55 -10.33 -5.13 9.54
C GLU A 55 -9.30 -6.02 10.24
N GLY A 56 -8.64 -5.46 11.25
CA GLY A 56 -7.73 -6.16 12.13
C GLY A 56 -8.38 -6.46 13.47
N PHE A 57 -7.75 -7.33 14.28
CA PHE A 57 -8.23 -7.57 15.65
C PHE A 57 -8.23 -6.31 16.52
N HIS A 58 -7.47 -5.28 16.15
CA HIS A 58 -7.50 -3.97 16.80
C HIS A 58 -8.79 -3.16 16.53
N ASP A 59 -9.54 -3.49 15.47
CA ASP A 59 -10.78 -2.78 15.09
C ASP A 59 -12.05 -3.34 15.78
N VAL A 60 -11.96 -4.53 16.39
CA VAL A 60 -13.12 -5.31 16.86
C VAL A 60 -13.14 -5.48 18.40
N GLY A 61 -13.19 -4.37 19.13
CA GLY A 61 -13.46 -4.37 20.57
C GLY A 61 -13.01 -3.10 21.30
N ASP A 62 -13.47 -2.95 22.54
CA ASP A 62 -12.98 -1.90 23.44
C ASP A 62 -11.54 -2.22 23.90
N ASP A 63 -10.66 -1.23 23.90
CA ASP A 63 -9.22 -1.33 24.25
C ASP A 63 -8.35 -2.25 23.37
N CYS A 64 -8.84 -2.69 22.20
CA CYS A 64 -8.07 -3.54 21.28
C CYS A 64 -6.91 -2.83 20.56
N TYR A 65 -6.80 -1.50 20.66
CA TYR A 65 -5.63 -0.72 20.20
C TYR A 65 -4.34 -1.05 20.93
N ALA A 66 -4.44 -1.68 22.11
CA ALA A 66 -3.30 -2.17 22.87
C ALA A 66 -2.71 -3.47 22.33
N ILE A 67 -3.37 -4.14 21.36
CA ILE A 67 -2.87 -5.39 20.75
C ILE A 67 -1.68 -5.03 19.84
N PRO A 68 -0.45 -5.44 20.17
CA PRO A 68 0.68 -5.24 19.29
C PRO A 68 0.59 -6.18 18.09
N GLU A 69 1.03 -5.72 16.92
CA GLU A 69 1.06 -6.52 15.68
C GLU A 69 -0.26 -7.24 15.36
N PRO A 70 -1.42 -6.54 15.35
CA PRO A 70 -2.71 -7.18 15.19
C PRO A 70 -2.84 -7.79 13.79
N ARG A 71 -3.14 -9.09 13.75
CA ARG A 71 -3.51 -9.78 12.51
C ARG A 71 -4.88 -9.33 12.00
N LEU A 72 -5.15 -9.65 10.74
CA LEU A 72 -6.48 -9.51 10.17
C LEU A 72 -7.48 -10.43 10.87
N THR A 73 -8.72 -9.95 10.99
CA THR A 73 -9.85 -10.83 11.30
C THR A 73 -10.21 -11.67 10.06
N PRO A 74 -11.00 -12.75 10.20
CA PRO A 74 -11.54 -13.47 9.04
C PRO A 74 -12.33 -12.57 8.08
N THR A 75 -12.98 -11.52 8.60
CA THR A 75 -13.63 -10.49 7.79
C THR A 75 -12.58 -9.69 7.00
N GLY A 76 -11.50 -9.25 7.66
CA GLY A 76 -10.39 -8.54 7.02
C GLY A 76 -9.74 -9.35 5.91
N GLU A 77 -9.56 -10.65 6.10
CA GLU A 77 -9.05 -11.56 5.06
C GLU A 77 -10.02 -11.66 3.87
N SER A 78 -11.33 -11.76 4.13
CA SER A 78 -12.37 -11.77 3.09
C SER A 78 -12.40 -10.45 2.30
N GLN A 79 -12.16 -9.32 2.97
CA GLN A 79 -12.02 -8.01 2.32
C GLN A 79 -10.76 -7.94 1.43
N CYS A 80 -9.64 -8.53 1.85
CA CYS A 80 -8.44 -8.69 1.01
C CYS A 80 -8.73 -9.54 -0.22
N GLU A 81 -9.44 -10.65 -0.06
CA GLU A 81 -9.80 -11.54 -1.16
C GLU A 81 -10.70 -10.85 -2.19
N SER A 82 -11.70 -10.10 -1.71
CA SER A 82 -12.61 -9.31 -2.54
C SER A 82 -11.84 -8.24 -3.32
N LEU A 83 -10.88 -7.57 -2.68
CA LEU A 83 -10.03 -6.57 -3.33
C LEU A 83 -9.17 -7.19 -4.45
N ARG A 84 -8.58 -8.36 -4.19
CA ARG A 84 -7.81 -9.12 -5.18
C ARG A 84 -8.68 -9.56 -6.36
N LYS A 85 -9.88 -10.06 -6.12
CA LYS A 85 -10.80 -10.51 -7.19
C LYS A 85 -11.40 -9.36 -7.99
N GLY A 86 -11.47 -8.16 -7.40
CA GLY A 86 -12.00 -6.95 -8.03
C GLY A 86 -10.90 -6.06 -8.61
N ALA A 87 -10.56 -5.00 -7.87
CA ALA A 87 -9.67 -3.93 -8.36
C ALA A 87 -8.26 -4.40 -8.76
N PHE A 88 -7.77 -5.48 -8.15
CA PHE A 88 -6.45 -6.05 -8.44
C PHE A 88 -6.53 -7.46 -9.06
N PHE A 89 -7.56 -7.71 -9.89
CA PHE A 89 -7.68 -8.97 -10.62
C PHE A 89 -6.52 -9.17 -11.60
N ASP A 90 -6.19 -8.15 -12.38
CA ASP A 90 -5.00 -8.15 -13.25
C ASP A 90 -3.79 -7.57 -12.51
N GLN A 91 -2.88 -8.44 -12.09
CA GLN A 91 -1.64 -8.07 -11.43
C GLN A 91 -0.41 -8.12 -12.35
N SER A 92 -0.60 -8.38 -13.65
CA SER A 92 0.51 -8.51 -14.62
C SER A 92 1.35 -7.24 -14.75
N LYS A 93 0.74 -6.08 -14.48
CA LYS A 93 1.36 -4.75 -14.57
C LYS A 93 2.00 -4.29 -13.26
N VAL A 94 1.80 -5.02 -12.16
CA VAL A 94 2.42 -4.69 -10.87
C VAL A 94 3.92 -4.90 -10.98
N SER A 95 4.71 -3.88 -10.66
CA SER A 95 6.19 -3.98 -10.66
C SER A 95 6.86 -3.74 -9.33
N LEU A 96 6.14 -3.16 -8.36
CA LEU A 96 6.64 -3.03 -7.01
C LEU A 96 5.48 -2.99 -6.03
N ILE A 97 5.68 -3.67 -4.91
CA ILE A 97 4.76 -3.75 -3.78
C ILE A 97 5.53 -3.21 -2.57
N ILE A 98 5.07 -2.11 -2.01
CA ILE A 98 5.58 -1.56 -0.75
C ILE A 98 4.50 -1.67 0.32
N SER A 99 4.91 -2.06 1.52
CA SER A 99 4.07 -2.11 2.71
C SER A 99 4.80 -1.47 3.89
N ALA A 100 4.04 -0.92 4.83
CA ALA A 100 4.56 -0.65 6.17
C ALA A 100 5.12 -1.96 6.78
N PRO A 101 6.15 -1.89 7.63
CA PRO A 101 6.70 -3.04 8.33
C PRO A 101 5.82 -3.39 9.55
N THR A 102 4.59 -3.85 9.32
CA THR A 102 3.75 -4.41 10.40
C THR A 102 3.09 -5.70 9.92
N CYS A 103 2.78 -6.61 10.85
CA CYS A 103 2.20 -7.91 10.56
C CYS A 103 0.90 -7.77 9.77
N GLY A 104 0.00 -6.89 10.20
CA GLY A 104 -1.28 -6.67 9.55
C GLY A 104 -1.14 -6.15 8.11
N THR A 105 -0.25 -5.18 7.86
CA THR A 105 -0.07 -4.62 6.50
C THR A 105 0.66 -5.59 5.58
N LEU A 106 1.66 -6.32 6.07
CA LEU A 106 2.32 -7.39 5.32
C LEU A 106 1.36 -8.53 4.98
N GLN A 107 0.47 -8.91 5.91
CA GLN A 107 -0.59 -9.89 5.66
C GLN A 107 -1.52 -9.42 4.54
N ILE A 108 -1.96 -8.16 4.57
CA ILE A 108 -2.79 -7.56 3.49
C ILE A 108 -2.04 -7.62 2.15
N ALA A 109 -0.79 -7.16 2.11
CA ALA A 109 0.00 -7.15 0.89
C ALA A 109 0.17 -8.57 0.32
N SER A 110 0.44 -9.54 1.18
CA SER A 110 0.56 -10.96 0.82
C SER A 110 -0.74 -11.49 0.23
N LEU A 111 -1.89 -11.27 0.88
CA LEU A 111 -3.20 -11.77 0.43
C LEU A 111 -3.72 -11.08 -0.84
N VAL A 112 -3.57 -9.75 -0.94
CA VAL A 112 -4.05 -8.99 -2.10
C VAL A 112 -3.20 -9.29 -3.33
N PHE A 113 -1.87 -9.35 -3.18
CA PHE A 113 -0.93 -9.49 -4.29
C PHE A 113 -0.38 -10.91 -4.49
N GLN A 114 -1.01 -11.91 -3.87
CA GLN A 114 -0.57 -13.32 -3.98
C GLN A 114 -0.38 -13.79 -5.44
N THR A 115 -1.16 -13.28 -6.40
CA THR A 115 -1.10 -13.72 -7.81
C THR A 115 0.24 -13.35 -8.44
N VAL A 116 0.70 -12.11 -8.24
CA VAL A 116 2.01 -11.67 -8.77
C VAL A 116 3.16 -12.20 -7.92
N LEU A 117 2.97 -12.35 -6.61
CA LEU A 117 3.99 -12.88 -5.69
C LEU A 117 4.27 -14.37 -5.92
N ALA A 118 3.27 -15.16 -6.30
CA ALA A 118 3.42 -16.58 -6.64
C ALA A 118 3.85 -16.82 -8.10
N SER A 119 3.99 -15.76 -8.90
CA SER A 119 4.31 -15.89 -10.33
C SER A 119 5.75 -16.38 -10.53
N THR A 120 5.92 -17.47 -11.28
CA THR A 120 7.25 -17.97 -11.70
C THR A 120 7.84 -17.15 -12.86
N LEU A 121 7.01 -16.35 -13.54
CA LEU A 121 7.45 -15.51 -14.67
C LEU A 121 8.16 -14.23 -14.20
N LYS A 122 7.85 -13.78 -12.98
CA LYS A 122 8.40 -12.56 -12.40
C LYS A 122 8.51 -12.72 -10.90
N SER A 123 9.74 -12.89 -10.41
CA SER A 123 10.02 -12.90 -8.97
C SER A 123 9.76 -11.53 -8.37
N GLN A 124 8.56 -11.35 -7.80
CA GLN A 124 8.17 -10.14 -7.10
C GLN A 124 8.25 -10.37 -5.59
N ARG A 125 8.68 -9.35 -4.86
CA ARG A 125 8.67 -9.33 -3.39
C ARG A 125 7.93 -8.09 -2.90
N ILE A 126 7.49 -8.16 -1.64
CA ILE A 126 6.99 -7.03 -0.85
C ILE A 126 8.22 -6.36 -0.24
N ILE A 127 8.42 -5.06 -0.48
CA ILE A 127 9.44 -4.29 0.23
C ILE A 127 8.78 -3.70 1.48
N ALA A 128 9.30 -4.08 2.66
CA ALA A 128 8.91 -3.43 3.90
C ALA A 128 9.59 -2.05 3.95
N PHE A 129 8.79 -0.99 3.91
CA PHE A 129 9.26 0.39 3.84
C PHE A 129 8.88 1.13 5.12
N PRO A 130 9.88 1.48 5.95
CA PRO A 130 9.62 2.07 7.25
C PRO A 130 8.73 3.33 7.18
N ASP A 131 9.01 4.25 6.25
CA ASP A 131 8.26 5.53 6.18
C ASP A 131 6.77 5.37 5.79
N ALA A 132 6.31 4.16 5.44
CA ALA A 132 4.89 3.88 5.18
C ALA A 132 4.08 3.56 6.45
N GLN A 133 4.71 3.46 7.64
CA GLN A 133 4.00 3.19 8.90
C GLN A 133 3.14 4.37 9.35
N GLY A 134 2.04 4.04 10.03
CA GLY A 134 1.15 5.04 10.61
C GLY A 134 1.86 5.87 11.69
N MET A 135 1.66 7.18 11.69
CA MET A 135 2.24 8.12 12.66
C MET A 135 1.47 8.16 13.99
N SER A 136 1.09 7.01 14.52
CA SER A 136 0.32 6.93 15.76
C SER A 136 1.17 6.29 16.86
N SER A 137 1.01 6.78 18.09
CA SER A 137 1.66 6.21 19.28
C SER A 137 0.91 4.99 19.83
N ASP A 138 -0.13 4.53 19.13
CA ASP A 138 -0.92 3.38 19.55
C ASP A 138 -0.07 2.09 19.40
N PRO A 139 -0.12 1.14 20.35
CA PRO A 139 0.66 -0.11 20.27
C PRO A 139 0.40 -0.94 19.02
N CYS A 140 -0.78 -0.83 18.41
CA CYS A 140 -1.11 -1.48 17.15
C CYS A 140 -0.34 -0.93 15.94
N ASP A 141 0.11 0.33 16.02
CA ASP A 141 0.84 1.03 14.96
C ASP A 141 2.35 1.03 15.18
N ASN A 142 2.84 0.54 16.33
CA ASN A 142 4.26 0.49 16.69
C ASN A 142 4.77 -0.95 16.81
N GLU A 143 5.93 -1.23 16.24
CA GLU A 143 6.62 -2.50 16.49
C GLU A 143 7.02 -2.57 17.97
N SER A 144 6.72 -3.70 18.62
CA SER A 144 7.11 -3.94 20.01
C SER A 144 8.52 -4.54 20.14
N ASP A 145 8.99 -5.25 19.11
CA ASP A 145 10.27 -5.96 19.12
C ASP A 145 10.74 -6.24 17.68
N PRO A 146 11.96 -5.78 17.29
CA PRO A 146 12.49 -5.96 15.93
C PRO A 146 12.70 -7.43 15.54
N ASP A 147 12.76 -8.36 16.51
CA ASP A 147 12.89 -9.79 16.24
C ASP A 147 11.55 -10.48 15.91
N ILE A 148 10.41 -9.86 16.23
CA ILE A 148 9.09 -10.49 16.03
C ILE A 148 8.71 -10.52 14.55
N LEU A 149 8.85 -9.38 13.85
CA LEU A 149 8.43 -9.27 12.46
C LEU A 149 9.18 -10.25 11.52
N PRO A 150 10.52 -10.40 11.61
CA PRO A 150 11.25 -11.40 10.82
C PRO A 150 10.77 -12.84 11.08
N ARG A 151 10.50 -13.20 12.34
CA ARG A 151 10.00 -14.53 12.70
C ARG A 151 8.63 -14.80 12.10
N ILE A 152 7.73 -13.82 12.13
CA ILE A 152 6.40 -13.94 11.52
C ILE A 152 6.54 -14.11 9.99
N VAL A 153 7.35 -13.28 9.34
CA VAL A 153 7.59 -13.37 7.89
C VAL A 153 8.10 -14.75 7.49
N GLU A 154 9.06 -15.30 8.26
CA GLU A 154 9.61 -16.64 8.03
C GLU A 154 8.55 -17.73 8.25
N GLN A 155 7.81 -17.68 9.37
CA GLN A 155 6.77 -18.64 9.71
C GLN A 155 5.65 -18.69 8.67
N GLU A 156 5.20 -17.53 8.20
CA GLU A 156 4.13 -17.39 7.21
C GLU A 156 4.62 -17.55 5.76
N LYS A 157 5.94 -17.65 5.58
CA LYS A 157 6.61 -17.75 4.26
C LYS A 157 6.25 -16.60 3.33
N TRP A 158 6.06 -15.40 3.87
CA TRP A 158 5.76 -14.24 3.04
C TRP A 158 7.00 -13.79 2.27
N PRO A 159 6.88 -13.49 0.96
CA PRO A 159 8.01 -13.05 0.12
C PRO A 159 8.32 -11.56 0.39
N VAL A 160 8.82 -11.27 1.59
CA VAL A 160 9.10 -9.92 2.08
C VAL A 160 10.62 -9.65 2.10
N GLU A 161 11.00 -8.47 1.67
CA GLU A 161 12.33 -7.92 1.83
C GLU A 161 12.34 -6.92 2.99
N LEU A 162 13.08 -7.26 4.06
CA LEU A 162 13.19 -6.46 5.28
C LEU A 162 14.46 -5.60 5.34
N SER A 163 15.23 -5.50 4.24
CA SER A 163 16.54 -4.84 4.20
C SER A 163 16.52 -3.36 4.61
N LEU A 164 15.35 -2.71 4.51
CA LEU A 164 15.15 -1.30 4.87
C LEU A 164 14.71 -1.10 6.33
N VAL A 165 14.25 -2.15 7.01
CA VAL A 165 13.85 -2.11 8.43
C VAL A 165 15.11 -2.28 9.28
N LYS A 166 15.51 -1.22 9.99
CA LYS A 166 16.72 -1.21 10.83
C LYS A 166 16.36 -1.60 12.27
N GLU A 167 17.28 -2.24 13.00
CA GLU A 167 17.07 -2.72 14.38
C GLU A 167 16.60 -1.64 15.39
N ALA A 168 16.90 -0.36 15.13
CA ALA A 168 16.53 0.76 15.99
C ALA A 168 15.43 1.64 15.40
N TRP A 169 14.71 1.16 14.38
CA TRP A 169 13.69 1.95 13.75
C TRP A 169 12.49 2.13 14.70
N LYS A 170 12.17 3.40 14.96
CA LYS A 170 10.96 3.83 15.66
C LYS A 170 10.29 4.86 14.75
N PRO A 171 8.97 4.79 14.55
CA PRO A 171 8.27 5.87 13.87
C PRO A 171 8.53 7.18 14.63
N LEU A 172 8.71 8.27 13.87
CA LEU A 172 9.00 9.61 14.37
C LEU A 172 7.86 10.17 15.22
#